data_AF-A0A955XQ08-F1
#
_entry.id   AF-A0A955XQ08-F1
#
_cell.length_a   1.000
_cell.length_b   1.000
_cell.length_c   1.000
_cell.angle_alpha   90.00
_cell.angle_beta   90.00
_cell.angle_gamma   90.00
#
_symmetry.space_group_name_H-M   'P 1'
#
loop_
_entity.id
_entity.type
_entity.pdbx_description
1 polymer ?
#
loop_
_entity_poly.entity_id
_entity_poly.type
_entity_poly.pdbx_seq_one_letter_code
_entity_poly.pdbx_strand_id
1 'polypeptide(L)'
;METLILLGLFYGPTLLEAAADPINGYIATTALPDTDCEPLTIDAARRLAPDEVPPPSARGDYFDRRAVVCRERLMPRGVRRPGDDAILSDLRHTADEVAGLVDALAAHRERVWMVEAFHPDPAVTYKIGFAVKNALLERDLRVSDRAPTLAAADVEVIGRVPQAQAWPLACKRYVATGSLGPDRALLAVALRDPRATVLHAGLCVDGVWRWLR
;
A
#
# COMPACT_ATOMS: atom_id res chain seq x y z
N MET A 1 45.36 -51.60 -2.11
CA MET A 1 44.18 -51.69 -3.02
C MET A 1 43.22 -50.58 -2.63
N GLU A 2 43.49 -49.30 -2.82
CA GLU A 2 43.96 -48.56 -4.01
C GLU A 2 43.01 -48.67 -5.21
N THR A 3 42.05 -47.74 -5.22
CA THR A 3 41.66 -46.78 -6.28
C THR A 3 41.77 -47.20 -7.76
N LEU A 4 40.64 -47.11 -8.50
CA LEU A 4 40.45 -46.30 -9.72
C LEU A 4 39.21 -46.77 -10.52
N ILE A 5 38.16 -45.93 -10.57
CA ILE A 5 37.18 -45.92 -11.66
C ILE A 5 37.44 -44.62 -12.42
N LEU A 6 37.98 -44.76 -13.63
CA LEU A 6 38.31 -43.67 -14.54
C LEU A 6 37.09 -43.24 -15.34
N LEU A 7 36.90 -41.93 -15.33
CA LEU A 7 36.06 -41.10 -16.18
C LEU A 7 36.08 -41.48 -17.67
N GLY A 8 34.96 -41.22 -18.34
CA GLY A 8 34.99 -40.97 -19.79
C GLY A 8 33.63 -40.66 -20.41
N LEU A 9 33.09 -39.44 -20.20
CA LEU A 9 32.09 -38.78 -21.07
C LEU A 9 32.27 -37.25 -20.85
N PHE A 10 33.21 -36.60 -21.52
CA PHE A 10 33.13 -35.93 -22.83
C PHE A 10 31.98 -34.90 -23.01
N TYR A 11 32.43 -33.65 -23.23
CA TYR A 11 31.78 -32.49 -23.88
C TYR A 11 30.60 -31.77 -23.18
N GLY A 12 30.87 -30.53 -22.73
CA GLY A 12 29.86 -29.46 -22.58
C GLY A 12 29.52 -28.79 -23.92
N PRO A 13 29.12 -27.51 -24.00
CA PRO A 13 28.68 -26.57 -22.95
C PRO A 13 27.36 -25.80 -23.31
N THR A 14 26.97 -24.85 -22.45
CA THR A 14 26.08 -23.68 -22.66
C THR A 14 24.60 -23.86 -23.03
N LEU A 15 23.73 -23.22 -22.25
CA LEU A 15 22.59 -22.33 -22.61
C LEU A 15 21.93 -21.94 -21.27
N LEU A 16 22.23 -20.78 -20.68
CA LEU A 16 21.63 -19.46 -20.94
C LEU A 16 20.10 -19.46 -20.95
N GLU A 17 19.55 -18.71 -19.99
CA GLU A 17 18.23 -18.05 -19.91
C GLU A 17 17.04 -18.65 -20.67
N ALA A 18 16.06 -19.09 -19.88
CA ALA A 18 14.66 -18.81 -20.17
C ALA A 18 14.00 -18.28 -18.90
N ALA A 19 14.24 -17.01 -18.58
CA ALA A 19 13.23 -16.24 -17.85
C ALA A 19 12.01 -16.21 -18.77
N ALA A 20 11.00 -17.03 -18.46
CA ALA A 20 9.77 -17.05 -19.22
C ALA A 20 9.03 -15.74 -18.95
N ASP A 21 9.01 -14.85 -19.93
CA ASP A 21 8.14 -13.67 -19.96
C ASP A 21 6.69 -14.12 -19.68
N PRO A 22 6.03 -13.63 -18.61
CA PRO A 22 4.69 -14.05 -18.26
C PRO A 22 3.65 -13.25 -19.06
N ILE A 23 3.86 -13.02 -20.35
CA ILE A 23 2.88 -12.35 -21.21
C ILE A 23 2.86 -13.07 -22.55
N ASN A 24 2.32 -14.29 -22.56
CA ASN A 24 1.99 -14.96 -23.80
C ASN A 24 0.64 -15.70 -23.68
N GLY A 25 -0.39 -15.05 -24.24
CA GLY A 25 -1.42 -15.67 -25.06
C GLY A 25 -2.40 -16.68 -24.44
N TYR A 26 -3.69 -16.36 -24.59
CA TYR A 26 -4.87 -17.22 -24.46
C TYR A 26 -5.41 -17.48 -23.06
N ILE A 27 -6.55 -16.84 -22.79
CA ILE A 27 -7.56 -17.13 -21.75
C ILE A 27 -7.02 -17.92 -20.54
N ALA A 28 -6.20 -17.26 -19.72
CA ALA A 28 -5.99 -17.72 -18.36
C ALA A 28 -7.09 -17.12 -17.48
N THR A 29 -8.26 -17.78 -17.43
CA THR A 29 -9.22 -17.61 -16.32
C THR A 29 -8.64 -18.11 -14.98
N THR A 30 -7.43 -18.65 -15.00
CA THR A 30 -6.66 -19.04 -13.82
C THR A 30 -5.83 -17.85 -13.36
N ALA A 31 -6.26 -17.21 -12.28
CA ALA A 31 -5.44 -16.25 -11.54
C ALA A 31 -4.07 -16.88 -11.27
N LEU A 32 -3.00 -16.26 -11.77
CA LEU A 32 -1.64 -16.68 -11.47
C LEU A 32 -1.40 -16.46 -9.97
N PRO A 33 -0.75 -17.40 -9.26
CA PRO A 33 -0.36 -17.20 -7.86
C PRO A 33 0.38 -15.86 -7.74
N ASP A 34 0.02 -15.07 -6.73
CA ASP A 34 0.68 -13.80 -6.39
C ASP A 34 0.59 -12.66 -7.41
N THR A 35 -0.42 -12.69 -8.26
CA THR A 35 -0.78 -11.55 -9.12
C THR A 35 -2.11 -10.92 -8.69
N ASP A 36 -2.25 -9.62 -8.94
CA ASP A 36 -3.53 -8.90 -8.89
C ASP A 36 -3.93 -8.54 -10.32
N CYS A 37 -5.09 -9.01 -10.76
CA CYS A 37 -5.54 -8.92 -12.14
C CYS A 37 -6.81 -8.06 -12.25
N GLU A 38 -6.76 -7.00 -13.04
CA GLU A 38 -7.91 -6.12 -13.31
C GLU A 38 -8.35 -6.23 -14.78
N PRO A 39 -9.68 -6.30 -15.06
CA PRO A 39 -10.18 -6.27 -16.42
C PRO A 39 -10.14 -4.84 -17.00
N LEU A 40 -9.61 -4.70 -18.21
CA LEU A 40 -9.51 -3.45 -18.95
C LEU A 40 -10.08 -3.58 -20.36
N THR A 41 -10.44 -2.44 -20.96
CA THR A 41 -10.71 -2.37 -22.41
C THR A 41 -9.40 -2.55 -23.19
N ILE A 42 -9.48 -3.06 -24.42
CA ILE A 42 -8.30 -3.23 -25.29
C ILE A 42 -7.57 -1.91 -25.52
N ASP A 43 -8.31 -0.81 -25.70
CA ASP A 43 -7.71 0.51 -25.87
C ASP A 43 -6.95 0.98 -24.63
N ALA A 44 -7.47 0.68 -23.43
CA ALA A 44 -6.77 0.99 -22.18
C ALA A 44 -5.52 0.11 -22.00
N ALA A 45 -5.61 -1.18 -22.32
CA ALA A 45 -4.47 -2.09 -22.25
C ALA A 45 -3.37 -1.70 -23.24
N ARG A 46 -3.71 -1.33 -24.48
CA ARG A 46 -2.74 -0.90 -25.50
C ARG A 46 -2.04 0.42 -25.15
N ARG A 47 -2.67 1.30 -24.37
CA ARG A 47 -2.01 2.50 -23.83
C ARG A 47 -0.96 2.17 -22.77
N LEU A 48 -1.20 1.11 -21.99
CA LEU A 48 -0.32 0.67 -20.91
C LEU A 48 0.84 -0.18 -21.42
N ALA A 49 0.57 -1.06 -22.38
CA ALA A 49 1.55 -2.00 -22.95
C ALA A 49 1.34 -2.10 -24.48
N PRO A 50 1.83 -1.12 -25.25
CA PRO A 50 1.57 -1.04 -26.69
C PRO A 50 2.19 -2.20 -27.49
N ASP A 51 3.30 -2.75 -27.01
CA ASP A 51 4.05 -3.81 -27.71
C ASP A 51 3.53 -5.22 -27.40
N GLU A 52 2.70 -5.36 -26.37
CA GLU A 52 2.22 -6.66 -25.87
C GLU A 52 0.76 -6.94 -26.26
N VAL A 53 -0.01 -5.91 -26.64
CA VAL A 53 -1.39 -6.04 -27.07
C VAL A 53 -1.44 -6.05 -28.61
N PRO A 54 -1.85 -7.16 -29.24
CA PRO A 54 -1.94 -7.24 -30.69
C PRO A 54 -2.81 -6.12 -31.28
N PRO A 55 -2.45 -5.56 -32.45
CA PRO A 55 -3.26 -4.55 -33.10
C PRO A 55 -4.64 -5.13 -33.49
N PRO A 56 -5.68 -4.28 -33.55
CA PRO A 56 -7.01 -4.72 -33.95
C PRO A 56 -6.98 -5.31 -35.35
N SER A 57 -7.76 -6.37 -35.57
CA SER A 57 -7.81 -7.01 -36.88
C SER A 57 -8.41 -6.07 -37.94
N ALA A 58 -7.91 -6.16 -39.17
CA ALA A 58 -8.33 -5.27 -40.28
C ALA A 58 -9.81 -5.37 -40.66
N ARG A 59 -10.54 -6.40 -40.18
CA ARG A 59 -11.98 -6.55 -40.40
C ARG A 59 -12.85 -5.96 -39.29
N GLY A 60 -12.25 -5.31 -38.30
CA GLY A 60 -12.95 -4.83 -37.10
C GLY A 60 -13.16 -5.97 -36.11
N ASP A 61 -12.89 -5.69 -34.84
CA ASP A 61 -13.17 -6.61 -33.75
C ASP A 61 -14.63 -6.45 -33.33
N TYR A 62 -15.49 -7.35 -33.80
CA TYR A 62 -16.94 -7.35 -33.49
C TYR A 62 -17.29 -7.81 -32.07
N PHE A 63 -16.28 -8.07 -31.23
CA PHE A 63 -16.45 -8.51 -29.85
C PHE A 63 -15.76 -7.52 -28.91
N ASP A 64 -16.46 -7.12 -27.85
CA ASP A 64 -15.87 -6.42 -26.70
C ASP A 64 -14.88 -7.35 -26.01
N ARG A 65 -13.68 -7.46 -26.57
CA ARG A 65 -12.59 -8.20 -25.95
C ARG A 65 -12.16 -7.42 -24.72
N ARG A 66 -12.09 -8.09 -23.59
CA ARG A 66 -11.49 -7.53 -22.37
C ARG A 66 -10.07 -8.05 -22.28
N ALA A 67 -9.14 -7.14 -22.06
CA ALA A 67 -7.81 -7.50 -21.63
C ALA A 67 -7.83 -7.66 -20.11
N VAL A 68 -6.94 -8.50 -19.59
CA VAL A 68 -6.69 -8.56 -18.15
C VAL A 68 -5.25 -8.16 -17.96
N VAL A 69 -5.01 -7.12 -17.17
CA VAL A 69 -3.65 -6.73 -16.78
C VAL A 69 -3.41 -7.27 -15.39
N CYS A 70 -2.44 -8.16 -15.28
CA CYS A 70 -1.99 -8.72 -14.03
C CYS A 70 -0.71 -8.01 -13.59
N ARG A 71 -0.67 -7.54 -12.35
CA ARG A 71 0.52 -6.97 -11.74
C ARG A 71 1.08 -7.98 -10.75
N GLU A 72 2.39 -8.18 -10.81
CA GLU A 72 3.10 -8.97 -9.82
C GLU A 72 2.97 -8.29 -8.46
N ARG A 73 2.56 -9.05 -7.44
CA ARG A 73 2.67 -8.56 -6.07
C ARG A 73 4.13 -8.58 -5.73
N LEU A 74 4.61 -7.44 -5.24
CA LEU A 74 5.97 -7.29 -4.70
C LEU A 74 6.30 -8.32 -3.58
N MET A 75 5.31 -9.05 -3.04
CA MET A 75 5.52 -10.18 -2.11
C MET A 75 4.47 -11.30 -2.30
N PRO A 76 4.88 -12.58 -2.30
CA PRO A 76 3.99 -13.74 -2.34
C PRO A 76 3.03 -13.85 -1.14
N ARG A 77 1.84 -14.42 -1.35
CA ARG A 77 0.89 -14.76 -0.28
C ARG A 77 1.52 -15.76 0.70
N GLY A 78 1.34 -15.53 2.00
CA GLY A 78 1.86 -16.42 3.04
C GLY A 78 3.33 -16.17 3.44
N VAL A 79 4.04 -15.26 2.76
CA VAL A 79 5.35 -14.75 3.24
C VAL A 79 5.15 -13.70 4.34
N ARG A 80 3.99 -13.05 4.37
CA ARG A 80 3.59 -12.08 5.41
C ARG A 80 2.80 -12.77 6.51
N ARG A 81 2.76 -12.14 7.70
CA ARG A 81 1.90 -12.62 8.79
C ARG A 81 0.44 -12.50 8.32
N PRO A 82 -0.45 -13.45 8.67
CA PRO A 82 -1.85 -13.43 8.24
C PRO A 82 -2.59 -12.11 8.56
N GLY A 83 -2.26 -11.48 9.69
CA GLY A 83 -2.83 -10.17 10.04
C GLY A 83 -2.40 -9.05 9.11
N ASP A 84 -1.14 -9.04 8.67
CA ASP A 84 -0.60 -8.05 7.75
C ASP A 84 -1.24 -8.23 6.36
N ASP A 85 -1.44 -9.47 5.92
CA ASP A 85 -2.14 -9.78 4.66
C ASP A 85 -3.61 -9.35 4.69
N ALA A 86 -4.30 -9.52 5.82
CA ALA A 86 -5.68 -9.07 5.99
C ALA A 86 -5.81 -7.54 5.95
N ILE A 87 -4.87 -6.82 6.54
CA ILE A 87 -4.83 -5.35 6.48
C ILE A 87 -4.59 -4.89 5.04
N LEU A 88 -3.63 -5.51 4.36
CA LEU A 88 -3.22 -5.09 3.02
C LEU A 88 -4.24 -5.44 1.93
N SER A 89 -5.00 -6.53 2.09
CA SER A 89 -6.01 -6.93 1.11
C SER A 89 -7.20 -5.97 1.06
N ASP A 90 -7.55 -5.34 2.18
CA ASP A 90 -8.66 -4.38 2.28
C ASP A 90 -8.19 -2.91 2.37
N LEU A 91 -6.88 -2.67 2.22
CA LEU A 91 -6.27 -1.37 2.50
C LEU A 91 -6.88 -0.23 1.67
N ARG A 92 -7.19 -0.47 0.39
CA ARG A 92 -7.80 0.54 -0.47
C ARG A 92 -9.16 0.98 0.06
N HIS A 93 -10.03 0.00 0.36
CA HIS A 93 -11.36 0.27 0.88
C HIS A 93 -11.30 1.00 2.22
N THR A 94 -10.45 0.52 3.14
CA THR A 94 -10.22 1.19 4.43
C THR A 94 -9.69 2.62 4.26
N ALA A 95 -8.76 2.86 3.33
CA ALA A 95 -8.25 4.20 3.05
C ALA A 95 -9.34 5.14 2.50
N ASP A 96 -10.19 4.62 1.61
CA ASP A 96 -11.33 5.35 1.05
C ASP A 96 -12.38 5.71 2.11
N GLU A 97 -12.68 4.78 3.02
CA GLU A 97 -13.59 5.03 4.14
C GLU A 97 -13.04 6.12 5.06
N VAL A 98 -11.75 6.03 5.43
CA VAL A 98 -11.10 7.05 6.27
C VAL A 98 -11.11 8.41 5.59
N ALA A 99 -10.76 8.47 4.30
CA ALA A 99 -10.74 9.72 3.57
C ALA A 99 -12.16 10.31 3.40
N GLY A 100 -13.18 9.47 3.25
CA GLY A 100 -14.59 9.91 3.26
C GLY A 100 -15.03 10.48 4.61
N LEU A 101 -14.61 9.87 5.72
CA LEU A 101 -14.86 10.42 7.07
C LEU A 101 -14.19 11.78 7.26
N VAL A 102 -12.99 11.96 6.70
CA VAL A 102 -12.25 13.23 6.77
C VAL A 102 -12.89 14.30 5.89
N ASP A 103 -13.28 13.99 4.65
CA ASP A 103 -13.94 14.94 3.74
C ASP A 103 -15.29 15.44 4.31
N ALA A 104 -16.00 14.59 5.04
CA ALA A 104 -17.22 14.96 5.75
C ALA A 104 -17.00 16.00 6.88
N LEU A 105 -15.76 16.21 7.34
CA LEU A 105 -15.41 17.21 8.35
C LEU A 105 -15.21 18.59 7.70
N ALA A 106 -16.31 19.18 7.19
CA ALA A 106 -16.30 20.43 6.46
C ALA A 106 -15.55 21.59 7.15
N ALA A 107 -15.55 21.62 8.49
CA ALA A 107 -14.86 22.63 9.29
C ALA A 107 -13.32 22.58 9.25
N HIS A 108 -12.74 21.58 8.58
CA HIS A 108 -11.29 21.36 8.50
C HIS A 108 -10.81 21.13 7.06
N ARG A 109 -11.67 21.35 6.05
CA ARG A 109 -11.37 21.01 4.66
C ARG A 109 -10.23 21.87 4.09
N GLU A 110 -10.12 23.11 4.53
CA GLU A 110 -9.10 24.07 4.12
C GLU A 110 -7.71 23.79 4.71
N ARG A 111 -7.64 22.96 5.76
CA ARG A 111 -6.38 22.61 6.44
C ARG A 111 -5.50 21.71 5.58
N VAL A 112 -4.20 21.75 5.88
CA VAL A 112 -3.23 20.82 5.30
C VAL A 112 -3.15 19.57 6.18
N TRP A 113 -3.50 18.42 5.60
CA TRP A 113 -3.52 17.12 6.25
C TRP A 113 -2.13 16.51 6.31
N MET A 114 -1.68 16.21 7.51
CA MET A 114 -0.50 15.40 7.77
C MET A 114 -0.97 13.99 8.10
N VAL A 115 -0.44 12.98 7.42
CA VAL A 115 -0.83 11.58 7.65
C VAL A 115 0.30 10.85 8.37
N GLU A 116 -0.03 10.23 9.49
CA GLU A 116 0.88 9.37 10.22
C GLU A 116 0.29 7.96 10.31
N ALA A 117 1.07 6.96 9.95
CA ALA A 117 0.66 5.57 10.02
C ALA A 117 1.49 4.83 11.08
N PHE A 118 0.88 3.89 11.80
CA PHE A 118 1.60 3.04 12.74
C PHE A 118 1.25 1.57 12.56
N HIS A 119 2.27 0.77 12.27
CA HIS A 119 2.22 -0.68 12.21
C HIS A 119 3.58 -1.27 12.66
N PRO A 120 3.62 -2.46 13.32
CA PRO A 120 4.89 -3.06 13.75
C PRO A 120 5.88 -3.33 12.60
N ASP A 121 5.37 -3.62 11.41
CA ASP A 121 6.16 -3.73 10.18
C ASP A 121 6.27 -2.36 9.47
N PRO A 122 7.49 -1.82 9.28
CA PRO A 122 7.72 -0.55 8.58
C PRO A 122 7.25 -0.54 7.12
N ALA A 123 7.33 -1.66 6.41
CA ALA A 123 6.90 -1.74 5.01
C ALA A 123 5.37 -1.60 4.92
N VAL A 124 4.64 -2.22 5.85
CA VAL A 124 3.18 -2.08 5.97
C VAL A 124 2.82 -0.66 6.39
N THR A 125 3.57 -0.06 7.33
CA THR A 125 3.40 1.35 7.75
C THR A 125 3.44 2.29 6.55
N TYR A 126 4.45 2.14 5.69
CA TYR A 126 4.59 2.96 4.49
C TYR A 126 3.41 2.78 3.53
N LYS A 127 2.96 1.54 3.29
CA LYS A 127 1.81 1.25 2.42
C LYS A 127 0.53 1.88 2.95
N ILE A 128 0.28 1.79 4.26
CA ILE A 128 -0.89 2.41 4.90
C ILE A 128 -0.85 3.93 4.70
N GLY A 129 0.27 4.57 5.05
CA GLY A 129 0.42 6.02 4.91
C GLY A 129 0.23 6.48 3.47
N PHE A 130 0.82 5.77 2.50
CA PHE A 130 0.67 6.07 1.08
C PHE A 130 -0.77 5.93 0.59
N ALA A 131 -1.45 4.83 0.92
CA ALA A 131 -2.83 4.59 0.52
C ALA A 131 -3.78 5.67 1.04
N VAL A 132 -3.64 6.04 2.32
CA VAL A 132 -4.47 7.09 2.95
C VAL A 132 -4.20 8.45 2.33
N LYS A 133 -2.94 8.83 2.12
CA LYS A 133 -2.60 10.10 1.45
C LYS A 133 -3.22 10.19 0.05
N ASN A 134 -3.13 9.13 -0.75
CA ASN A 134 -3.72 9.11 -2.08
C ASN A 134 -5.25 9.22 -2.03
N ALA A 135 -5.90 8.51 -1.12
CA ALA A 135 -7.35 8.59 -0.97
C ALA A 135 -7.82 10.00 -0.56
N LEU A 136 -7.03 10.73 0.24
CA LEU A 136 -7.31 12.13 0.56
C LEU A 136 -7.12 13.05 -0.67
N LEU A 137 -6.03 12.86 -1.42
CA LEU A 137 -5.74 13.63 -2.64
C LEU A 137 -6.81 13.43 -3.72
N GLU A 138 -7.30 12.20 -3.89
CA GLU A 138 -8.40 11.87 -4.82
C GLU A 138 -9.72 12.58 -4.47
N ARG A 139 -9.85 13.12 -3.26
CA ARG A 139 -11.01 13.90 -2.77
C ARG A 139 -10.73 15.40 -2.72
N ASP A 140 -9.70 15.87 -3.44
CA ASP A 140 -9.27 17.26 -3.50
C ASP A 140 -8.84 17.85 -2.14
N LEU A 141 -8.40 17.01 -1.20
CA LEU A 141 -7.86 17.45 0.09
C LEU A 141 -6.37 17.77 -0.02
N ARG A 142 -5.94 18.81 0.71
CA ARG A 142 -4.54 19.25 0.74
C ARG A 142 -3.75 18.36 1.68
N VAL A 143 -2.77 17.62 1.17
CA VAL A 143 -1.94 16.70 1.96
C VAL A 143 -0.49 17.17 2.00
N SER A 144 0.16 17.05 3.15
CA SER A 144 1.60 17.30 3.31
C SER A 144 2.36 15.98 3.36
N ASP A 145 3.52 15.96 2.71
CA ASP A 145 4.48 14.85 2.85
C ASP A 145 5.33 14.93 4.12
N ARG A 146 5.26 16.04 4.85
CA ARG A 146 5.96 16.21 6.10
C ARG A 146 5.24 15.43 7.21
N ALA A 147 5.98 14.65 7.99
CA ALA A 147 5.51 14.10 9.26
C ALA A 147 5.67 15.12 10.39
N PRO A 148 4.74 15.18 11.37
CA PRO A 148 4.97 15.95 12.58
C PRO A 148 6.09 15.29 13.39
N THR A 149 6.81 16.09 14.17
CA THR A 149 7.99 15.63 14.91
C THR A 149 7.73 15.68 16.42
N LEU A 150 8.19 14.65 17.10
CA LEU A 150 8.29 14.57 18.56
C LEU A 150 9.76 14.75 18.98
N ALA A 151 9.99 15.31 20.16
CA ALA A 151 11.33 15.30 20.75
C ALA A 151 11.70 13.87 21.18
N ALA A 152 12.99 13.55 21.25
CA ALA A 152 13.45 12.20 21.62
C ALA A 152 12.89 11.72 22.97
N ALA A 153 12.83 12.60 23.96
CA ALA A 153 12.23 12.29 25.27
C ALA A 153 10.72 12.00 25.17
N ASP A 154 10.00 12.68 24.29
CA ASP A 154 8.58 12.43 24.05
C ASP A 154 8.38 11.05 23.39
N VAL A 155 9.23 10.68 22.44
CA VAL A 155 9.21 9.36 21.80
C VAL A 155 9.45 8.25 22.83
N GLU A 156 10.41 8.42 23.74
CA GLU A 156 10.70 7.43 24.78
C GLU A 156 9.48 7.17 25.68
N VAL A 157 8.76 8.23 26.06
CA VAL A 157 7.58 8.12 26.93
C VAL A 157 6.38 7.57 26.16
N ILE A 158 6.06 8.15 25.00
CA ILE A 158 4.90 7.80 24.19
C ILE A 158 5.02 6.38 23.62
N GLY A 159 6.24 5.95 23.28
CA GLY A 159 6.49 4.59 22.79
C GLY A 159 6.25 3.49 23.83
N ARG A 160 6.18 3.83 25.13
CA ARG A 160 5.97 2.86 26.22
C ARG A 160 4.50 2.71 26.63
N VAL A 161 3.60 3.55 26.13
CA VAL A 161 2.18 3.50 26.47
C VAL A 161 1.38 2.80 25.37
N PRO A 162 0.21 2.20 25.70
CA PRO A 162 -0.66 1.62 24.68
C PRO A 162 -1.06 2.66 23.63
N GLN A 163 -1.19 2.23 22.36
CA GLN A 163 -1.49 3.12 21.22
C GLN A 163 -2.75 3.97 21.44
N ALA A 164 -3.77 3.42 22.08
CA ALA A 164 -4.99 4.15 22.42
C ALA A 164 -4.75 5.41 23.31
N GLN A 165 -3.68 5.40 24.11
CA GLN A 165 -3.26 6.51 24.98
C GLN A 165 -2.12 7.33 24.37
N ALA A 166 -1.29 6.71 23.53
CA ALA A 166 -0.16 7.35 22.85
C ALA A 166 -0.61 8.53 21.98
N TRP A 167 -1.64 8.35 21.15
CA TRP A 167 -2.10 9.38 20.21
C TRP A 167 -2.64 10.66 20.87
N PRO A 168 -3.49 10.59 21.91
CA PRO A 168 -3.86 11.78 22.68
C PRO A 168 -2.67 12.55 23.24
N LEU A 169 -1.63 11.85 23.72
CA LEU A 169 -0.42 12.50 24.24
C LEU A 169 0.41 13.12 23.12
N ALA A 170 0.66 12.37 22.04
CA ALA A 170 1.38 12.84 20.87
C ALA A 170 0.72 14.10 20.28
N CYS A 171 -0.60 14.11 20.16
CA CYS A 171 -1.36 15.25 19.65
C CYS A 171 -1.08 16.55 20.43
N LYS A 172 -1.10 16.47 21.77
CA LYS A 172 -0.78 17.62 22.63
C LYS A 172 0.67 18.06 22.44
N ARG A 173 1.60 17.11 22.32
CA ARG A 173 3.02 17.41 22.12
C ARG A 173 3.28 18.03 20.76
N TYR A 174 2.64 17.57 19.70
CA TYR A 174 2.80 18.14 18.36
C TYR A 174 2.41 19.61 18.29
N VAL A 175 1.34 20.01 18.98
CA VAL A 175 0.97 21.43 19.07
C VAL A 175 1.92 22.19 19.99
N ALA A 176 2.27 21.63 21.15
CA ALA A 176 3.18 22.27 22.09
C ALA A 176 4.59 22.53 21.51
N THR A 177 5.07 21.66 20.62
CA THR A 177 6.36 21.82 19.92
C THR A 177 6.26 22.61 18.62
N GLY A 178 5.05 23.00 18.19
CA GLY A 178 4.80 23.68 16.93
C GLY A 178 4.98 22.78 15.69
N SER A 179 5.11 21.46 15.87
CA SER A 179 5.23 20.53 14.75
C SER A 179 3.88 20.22 14.08
N LEU A 180 2.77 20.53 14.75
CA LEU A 180 1.45 20.68 14.13
C LEU A 180 1.02 22.15 14.19
N GLY A 181 1.14 22.84 13.05
CA GLY A 181 0.78 24.25 12.91
C GLY A 181 -0.74 24.51 12.93
N PRO A 182 -1.18 25.77 13.09
CA PRO A 182 -2.59 26.13 13.25
C PRO A 182 -3.44 25.88 11.99
N ASP A 183 -2.82 25.84 10.82
CA ASP A 183 -3.45 25.57 9.53
C ASP A 183 -3.42 24.08 9.15
N ARG A 184 -2.99 23.21 10.08
CA ARG A 184 -2.77 21.79 9.83
C ARG A 184 -3.66 20.93 10.70
N ALA A 185 -3.93 19.73 10.20
CA ALA A 185 -4.59 18.66 10.93
C ALA A 185 -3.76 17.39 10.77
N LEU A 186 -3.67 16.59 11.82
CA LEU A 186 -3.03 15.29 11.76
C LEU A 186 -4.11 14.21 11.73
N LEU A 187 -4.03 13.35 10.73
CA LEU A 187 -4.76 12.10 10.64
C LEU A 187 -3.80 10.96 10.96
N ALA A 188 -4.02 10.27 12.08
CA ALA A 188 -3.28 9.06 12.39
C ALA A 188 -4.08 7.81 12.05
N VAL A 189 -3.44 6.85 11.40
CA VAL A 189 -4.02 5.54 11.07
C VAL A 189 -3.16 4.44 11.70
N ALA A 190 -3.73 3.70 12.65
CA ALA A 190 -2.96 2.81 13.50
C ALA A 190 -3.74 1.54 13.89
N LEU A 191 -2.99 0.48 14.19
CA LEU A 191 -3.51 -0.62 15.00
C LEU A 191 -3.52 -0.19 16.47
N ARG A 192 -4.71 -0.24 17.09
CA ARG A 192 -4.84 0.02 18.53
C ARG A 192 -4.38 -1.17 19.38
N ASP A 193 -4.56 -2.37 18.85
CA ASP A 193 -4.07 -3.63 19.39
C ASP A 193 -3.21 -4.32 18.32
N PRO A 194 -1.97 -4.73 18.62
CA PRO A 194 -1.09 -5.43 17.66
C PRO A 194 -1.64 -6.77 17.17
N ARG A 195 -2.67 -7.33 17.82
CA ARG A 195 -3.36 -8.56 17.40
C ARG A 195 -4.58 -8.28 16.53
N ALA A 196 -5.01 -7.03 16.42
CA ALA A 196 -6.14 -6.66 15.58
C ALA A 196 -5.72 -6.61 14.10
N THR A 197 -6.70 -6.87 13.22
CA THR A 197 -6.56 -6.76 11.76
C THR A 197 -7.28 -5.52 11.21
N VAL A 198 -7.83 -4.68 12.08
CA VAL A 198 -8.63 -3.51 11.71
C VAL A 198 -7.83 -2.25 12.02
N LEU A 199 -7.66 -1.41 10.99
CA LEU A 199 -7.06 -0.10 11.15
C LEU A 199 -8.07 0.89 11.74
N HIS A 200 -7.63 1.59 12.78
CA HIS A 200 -8.35 2.68 13.40
C HIS A 200 -7.80 4.01 12.89
N ALA A 201 -8.67 5.01 12.83
CA ALA A 201 -8.30 6.35 12.39
C ALA A 201 -8.66 7.36 13.47
N GLY A 202 -7.74 8.28 13.72
CA GLY A 202 -7.95 9.37 14.66
C GLY A 202 -7.42 10.69 14.15
N LEU A 203 -8.01 11.74 14.68
CA LEU A 203 -7.82 13.12 14.27
C LEU A 203 -7.21 13.90 15.42
N CYS A 204 -6.14 14.63 15.12
CA CYS A 204 -5.57 15.65 15.98
C CYS A 204 -5.74 17.03 15.34
N VAL A 205 -6.47 17.91 16.02
CA VAL A 205 -6.71 19.30 15.62
C VAL A 205 -6.52 20.17 16.84
N ASP A 206 -5.63 21.17 16.74
CA ASP A 206 -5.39 22.16 17.80
C ASP A 206 -5.12 21.54 19.19
N GLY A 207 -4.48 20.37 19.22
CA GLY A 207 -4.10 19.66 20.44
C GLY A 207 -5.22 18.79 21.03
N VAL A 208 -6.37 18.75 20.34
CA VAL A 208 -7.53 17.91 20.69
C VAL A 208 -7.53 16.66 19.83
N TRP A 209 -7.52 15.50 20.50
CA TRP A 209 -7.57 14.19 19.86
C TRP A 209 -9.00 13.64 19.83
N ARG A 210 -9.39 13.05 18.70
CA ARG A 210 -10.67 12.33 18.55
C ARG A 210 -10.50 11.10 17.66
N TRP A 211 -11.02 9.96 18.09
CA TRP A 211 -11.14 8.78 17.24
C TRP A 211 -12.30 8.94 16.25
N LEU A 212 -12.06 8.57 14.99
CA LEU A 212 -13.08 8.54 13.93
C LEU A 212 -13.67 7.14 13.78
N ARG A 213 -12.82 6.11 13.95
CA ARG A 213 -13.17 4.67 13.98
C ARG A 213 -12.10 3.89 14.73
#